data_AF-A0A7V4JJX5-F1
#
_entry.id   AF-A0A7V4JJX5-F1
#
_cell.length_a   1.000
_cell.length_b   1.000
_cell.length_c   1.000
_cell.angle_alpha   90.00
_cell.angle_beta   90.00
_cell.angle_gamma   90.00
#
_symmetry.space_group_name_H-M   'P 1'
#
loop_
_entity.id
_entity.type
_entity.pdbx_description
1 polymer ?
#
loop_
_entity_poly.entity_id
_entity_poly.type
_entity_poly.pdbx_seq_one_letter_code
_entity_poly.pdbx_strand_id
1 'polypeptide(L)'
;MLFFTTHGEAYKAILTNAERRDFDRGRLIIRSGVKEGHRVFVAFHAPVFIKNLFESQAVILKHIPGKPCSWGIDQDVWILRKK
;
A
#
# COMPACT_ATOMS: atom_id res chain seq x y z
N MET A 1 -15.45 0.89 -13.20
CA MET A 1 -14.50 1.65 -12.37
C MET A 1 -14.12 0.80 -11.19
N LEU A 2 -12.86 0.86 -10.75
CA LEU A 2 -12.39 0.19 -9.55
C LEU A 2 -11.95 1.25 -8.54
N PHE A 3 -12.48 1.14 -7.32
CA PHE A 3 -12.08 1.93 -6.17
C PHE A 3 -11.49 0.97 -5.14
N PHE A 4 -10.30 1.26 -4.62
CA PHE A 4 -9.71 0.47 -3.55
C PHE A 4 -8.75 1.31 -2.72
N THR A 5 -8.39 0.77 -1.56
CA THR A 5 -7.44 1.40 -0.63
C THR A 5 -6.26 0.49 -0.35
N THR A 6 -5.11 1.08 -0.01
CA THR A 6 -3.89 0.35 0.33
C THR A 6 -3.16 1.00 1.49
N HIS A 7 -2.39 0.22 2.25
CA HIS A 7 -1.39 0.78 3.16
C HIS A 7 -0.20 1.33 2.35
N GLY A 8 -0.20 2.64 2.08
CA GLY A 8 0.82 3.32 1.27
C GLY A 8 1.90 4.04 2.09
N GLU A 9 2.41 5.15 1.55
CA GLU A 9 3.56 5.90 2.11
C GLU A 9 3.42 6.25 3.59
N ALA A 10 2.22 6.63 4.04
CA ALA A 10 1.99 7.02 5.43
C ALA A 10 2.32 5.90 6.43
N TYR A 11 2.18 4.63 6.01
CA TYR A 11 2.50 3.47 6.84
C TYR A 11 4.00 3.19 6.98
N LYS A 12 4.88 3.91 6.26
CA LYS A 12 6.33 3.81 6.47
C LYS A 12 6.74 4.09 7.91
N ALA A 13 5.95 4.90 8.62
CA ALA A 13 6.15 5.20 10.04
C ALA A 13 6.20 3.95 10.93
N ILE A 14 5.51 2.86 10.54
CA ILE A 14 5.45 1.61 11.30
C ILE A 14 6.28 0.47 10.70
N LEU A 15 7.01 0.75 9.61
CA LEU A 15 7.94 -0.21 9.01
C LEU A 15 9.25 -0.23 9.78
N THR A 16 9.84 -1.42 9.93
CA THR A 16 11.22 -1.56 10.37
C THR A 16 12.19 -0.92 9.37
N ASN A 17 13.42 -0.66 9.78
CA ASN A 17 14.44 -0.10 8.88
C ASN A 17 14.69 -0.98 7.65
N ALA A 18 14.60 -2.31 7.79
CA ALA A 18 14.75 -3.22 6.66
C ALA A 18 13.56 -3.13 5.69
N GLU A 19 12.33 -3.22 6.21
CA GLU A 19 11.12 -3.09 5.40
C GLU A 19 11.04 -1.72 4.72
N ARG A 20 11.45 -0.65 5.39
CA ARG A 20 11.45 0.69 4.81
C ARG A 20 12.38 0.79 3.59
N ARG A 21 13.60 0.25 3.69
CA ARG A 21 14.53 0.20 2.54
C ARG A 21 13.94 -0.58 1.36
N ASP A 22 13.22 -1.65 1.65
CA ASP A 22 12.61 -2.49 0.63
C ASP A 22 11.41 -1.79 -0.04
N PHE A 23 10.59 -1.12 0.77
CA PHE A 23 9.49 -0.29 0.33
C PHE A 23 9.99 0.88 -0.54
N ASP A 24 11.06 1.56 -0.13
CA ASP A 24 11.68 2.66 -0.87
C ASP A 24 12.26 2.22 -2.22
N ARG A 25 12.59 0.92 -2.37
CA ARG A 25 12.95 0.31 -3.66
C ARG A 25 11.74 -0.07 -4.51
N GLY A 26 10.54 0.32 -4.10
CA GLY A 26 9.30 0.02 -4.81
C GLY A 26 8.76 -1.40 -4.59
N ARG A 27 9.24 -2.12 -3.57
CA ARG A 27 8.78 -3.49 -3.29
C ARG A 27 7.53 -3.51 -2.41
N LEU A 28 6.71 -4.54 -2.62
CA LEU A 28 5.61 -4.90 -1.72
C LEU A 28 6.20 -5.50 -0.43
N ILE A 29 5.77 -5.00 0.73
CA ILE A 29 6.12 -5.59 2.02
C ILE A 29 4.96 -6.45 2.49
N ILE A 30 5.25 -7.71 2.86
CA ILE A 30 4.26 -8.65 3.39
C ILE A 30 4.69 -9.05 4.80
N ARG A 31 3.83 -8.80 5.78
CA ARG A 31 3.93 -9.38 7.11
C ARG A 31 2.99 -10.57 7.17
N SER A 32 3.55 -11.77 7.13
CA SER A 32 2.82 -13.05 7.18
C SER A 32 3.22 -13.92 8.37
N GLY A 33 4.17 -13.46 9.19
CA GLY A 33 4.76 -14.25 10.26
C GLY A 33 4.01 -14.12 11.57
N VAL A 34 2.93 -14.88 11.75
CA VAL A 34 2.44 -15.28 13.07
C VAL A 34 1.63 -16.57 12.99
N LYS A 35 1.68 -17.38 14.07
CA LYS A 35 0.81 -18.54 14.30
C LYS A 35 -0.64 -18.22 13.92
N GLU A 36 -1.31 -19.17 13.28
CA GLU A 36 -2.76 -19.14 13.04
C GLU A 36 -3.50 -18.71 14.33
N GLY A 37 -4.29 -17.63 14.25
CA GLY A 37 -4.96 -17.00 15.40
C GLY A 37 -4.40 -15.63 15.84
N HIS A 38 -3.18 -15.26 15.44
CA HIS A 38 -2.65 -13.90 15.65
C HIS A 38 -2.93 -13.01 14.42
N ARG A 39 -3.60 -11.87 14.64
CA ARG A 39 -4.13 -10.98 13.60
C ARG A 39 -3.08 -10.07 12.94
N VAL A 40 -1.99 -10.61 12.42
CA VAL A 40 -0.99 -9.78 11.72
C VAL A 40 -0.62 -10.39 10.36
N PHE A 41 -1.61 -10.50 9.48
CA PHE A 41 -1.40 -10.68 8.05
C PHE A 41 -1.72 -9.35 7.35
N VAL A 42 -0.69 -8.65 6.86
CA VAL A 42 -0.86 -7.31 6.26
C VAL A 42 0.19 -7.05 5.18
N ALA A 43 -0.18 -6.24 4.18
CA ALA A 43 0.72 -5.82 3.12
C ALA A 43 0.81 -4.30 2.98
N PHE A 44 2.02 -3.77 2.76
CA PHE A 44 2.30 -2.36 2.54
C PHE A 44 2.79 -2.15 1.11
N HIS A 45 2.10 -1.28 0.37
CA HIS A 45 2.21 -1.16 -1.07
C HIS A 45 2.89 0.16 -1.43
N ALA A 46 4.12 0.09 -1.94
CA ALA A 46 4.76 1.25 -2.53
C ALA A 46 3.91 1.76 -3.72
N PRO A 47 3.68 3.08 -3.88
CA PRO A 47 2.84 3.58 -4.97
C PRO A 47 3.32 3.13 -6.36
N VAL A 48 4.63 2.98 -6.55
CA VAL A 48 5.22 2.45 -7.80
C VAL A 48 4.82 0.99 -8.05
N PHE A 49 4.70 0.17 -7.01
CA PHE A 49 4.24 -1.22 -7.15
C PHE A 49 2.81 -1.26 -7.70
N ILE A 50 1.90 -0.45 -7.15
CA ILE A 50 0.50 -0.39 -7.62
C ILE A 50 0.41 0.16 -9.05
N LYS A 51 1.21 1.19 -9.38
CA LYS A 51 1.27 1.73 -10.74
C LYS A 51 1.68 0.66 -11.74
N ASN A 52 2.77 -0.06 -11.47
CA ASN A 52 3.27 -1.11 -12.35
C ASN A 52 2.30 -2.29 -12.44
N LEU A 53 1.63 -2.65 -11.33
CA LEU A 53 0.65 -3.75 -11.30
C LEU A 53 -0.52 -3.53 -12.29
N PHE A 54 -0.97 -2.28 -12.43
CA PHE A 54 -2.15 -1.96 -13.24
C PHE A 54 -1.83 -1.30 -14.60
N GLU A 55 -0.57 -0.98 -14.89
CA GLU A 55 -0.18 -0.19 -16.06
C GLU A 55 -0.66 -0.77 -17.39
N SER A 56 -0.73 -2.10 -17.51
CA SER A 56 -1.12 -2.79 -18.74
C SER A 56 -2.64 -2.88 -18.90
N GLN A 57 -3.40 -2.93 -17.81
CA GLN A 57 -4.83 -3.28 -17.80
C GLN A 57 -5.77 -2.10 -17.52
N ALA A 58 -5.29 -1.05 -16.87
CA ALA A 58 -6.11 0.07 -16.42
C ALA A 58 -5.40 1.41 -16.54
N VAL A 59 -6.19 2.48 -16.52
CA VAL A 59 -5.75 3.86 -16.37
C VAL A 59 -6.03 4.29 -14.94
N ILE A 60 -5.01 4.80 -14.25
CA ILE A 60 -5.17 5.40 -12.91
C ILE A 60 -5.76 6.79 -13.09
N LEU A 61 -7.01 6.97 -12.66
CA LEU A 61 -7.71 8.25 -12.71
C LEU A 61 -7.31 9.15 -11.54
N LYS A 62 -7.09 8.56 -10.36
CA LYS A 62 -6.71 9.28 -9.15
C LYS A 62 -5.96 8.39 -8.17
N HIS A 63 -4.91 8.94 -7.56
CA HIS A 63 -4.25 8.40 -6.37
C HIS A 63 -4.20 9.51 -5.33
N ILE A 64 -4.77 9.26 -4.14
CA ILE A 64 -4.72 10.18 -2.99
C ILE A 64 -3.90 9.46 -1.92
N PRO A 65 -2.68 9.94 -1.59
CA PRO A 65 -1.88 9.35 -0.53
C PRO A 65 -2.58 9.46 0.83
N GLY A 66 -2.48 8.40 1.63
CA GLY A 66 -2.85 8.44 3.03
C GLY A 66 -1.97 9.39 3.82
N LYS A 67 -2.40 9.71 5.05
CA LYS A 67 -1.67 10.62 5.95
C LYS A 67 -1.84 10.20 7.41
N PRO A 68 -0.93 10.62 8.30
CA PRO A 68 -1.17 10.54 9.73
C PRO A 68 -2.40 11.37 10.12
N CYS A 69 -3.25 10.79 10.95
CA CYS A 69 -4.48 11.39 11.49
C CYS A 69 -4.50 11.22 13.01
N SER A 70 -5.36 11.96 13.72
CA SER A 70 -5.46 11.85 15.18
C SER A 70 -5.90 10.47 15.67
N TRP A 71 -6.61 9.70 14.83
CA TRP A 71 -7.08 8.35 15.11
C TRP A 71 -6.20 7.22 14.53
N GLY A 72 -5.06 7.53 13.91
CA GLY A 72 -4.16 6.53 13.33
C GLY A 72 -3.58 6.94 11.98
N ILE A 73 -3.29 5.97 11.13
CA ILE A 73 -2.72 6.21 9.79
C ILE A 73 -3.80 5.94 8.74
N ASP A 74 -4.14 6.94 7.94
CA ASP A 74 -5.09 6.79 6.85
C ASP A 74 -4.49 5.99 5.68
N GLN A 75 -5.34 5.32 4.91
CA GLN A 75 -4.94 4.54 3.73
C GLN A 75 -4.86 5.42 2.48
N ASP A 76 -4.10 4.96 1.49
CA ASP A 76 -4.14 5.53 0.15
C ASP A 76 -5.49 5.20 -0.50
N VAL A 77 -6.00 6.11 -1.32
CA VAL A 77 -7.18 5.89 -2.16
C VAL A 77 -6.78 5.81 -3.62
N TRP A 78 -7.27 4.79 -4.32
CA TRP A 78 -7.03 4.57 -5.74
C TRP A 78 -8.34 4.51 -6.51
N ILE A 79 -8.41 5.23 -7.63
CA ILE A 79 -9.51 5.19 -8.58
C ILE A 79 -8.96 4.82 -9.95
N LEU A 80 -9.39 3.69 -10.48
CA LEU A 80 -8.94 3.15 -11.75
C LEU A 80 -10.11 2.93 -12.72
N ARG A 81 -9.83 3.05 -14.01
CA ARG A 81 -10.74 2.66 -15.09
C ARG A 81 -10.05 1.61 -15.95
N LYS A 82 -10.73 0.50 -16.24
CA LYS A 82 -10.26 -0.48 -17.21
C LYS A 82 -9.99 0.23 -18.55
N LYS A 83 -8.92 -0.15 -19.24
CA LYS A 83 -8.67 0.33 -20.60
C LYS A 83 -9.77 -0.11 -21.55
#